data_AF-A0A6L3X546-F1
#
_entry.id   AF-A0A6L3X546-F1
#
_cell.length_a   1.000
_cell.length_b   1.000
_cell.length_c   1.000
_cell.angle_alpha   90.00
_cell.angle_beta   90.00
_cell.angle_gamma   90.00
#
_symmetry.space_group_name_H-M   'P 1'
#
loop_
_entity.id
_entity.type
_entity.pdbx_description
1 polymer ?
#
loop_
_entity_poly.entity_id
_entity_poly.type
_entity_poly.pdbx_seq_one_letter_code
_entity_poly.pdbx_strand_id
1 'polypeptide(L)' 'RLSKAISDASEVGEHFADKSALIERLKALITEKQIVTVLVKGSRSAAMEEVVHALQENGTC' A
#
# COMPACT_ATOMS: atom_id res chain seq x y z
N ARG A 1 5.52 -14.02 -2.97
CA ARG A 1 5.94 -15.24 -2.23
C ARG A 1 6.71 -14.88 -0.96
N LEU A 2 7.83 -14.15 -1.03
CA LEU A 2 8.56 -13.71 0.18
C LEU A 2 7.74 -12.73 1.04
N SER A 3 7.14 -11.70 0.44
CA SER A 3 6.26 -10.76 1.15
C SER A 3 5.10 -11.45 1.85
N LYS A 4 4.46 -12.44 1.19
CA LYS A 4 3.42 -13.28 1.81
C LYS A 4 3.93 -14.01 3.06
N ALA A 5 5.07 -14.71 2.95
CA ALA A 5 5.65 -15.43 4.08
C ALA A 5 6.01 -14.50 5.26
N ILE A 6 6.45 -13.27 4.97
CA ILE A 6 6.73 -12.27 6.00
C ILE A 6 5.43 -11.82 6.67
N SER A 7 4.38 -11.51 5.91
CA SER A 7 3.08 -11.15 6.49
C SER A 7 2.52 -12.26 7.37
N ASP A 8 2.58 -13.51 6.90
CA ASP A 8 2.10 -14.68 7.64
C ASP A 8 2.89 -14.88 8.95
N ALA A 9 4.21 -14.67 8.93
CA ALA A 9 5.09 -14.88 10.09
C ALA A 9 5.11 -13.68 11.07
N SER A 10 4.89 -12.47 10.57
CA SER A 10 4.98 -11.25 11.37
C SER A 10 3.71 -10.98 12.17
N GLU A 11 2.60 -11.63 11.84
CA GLU A 11 1.24 -11.38 12.36
C GLU A 11 0.73 -9.93 12.19
N VAL A 12 1.56 -9.05 11.63
CA VAL A 12 1.27 -7.67 11.30
C VAL A 12 1.60 -7.41 9.83
N GLY A 13 0.67 -6.77 9.12
CA GLY A 13 0.78 -6.45 7.71
C GLY A 13 0.04 -7.43 6.79
N GLU A 14 -0.20 -6.99 5.56
CA GLU A 14 -1.05 -7.67 4.59
C GLU A 14 -0.30 -7.84 3.25
N HIS A 15 -0.47 -8.99 2.60
CA HIS A 15 0.08 -9.24 1.27
C HIS A 15 -1.01 -9.22 0.21
N PHE A 16 -0.76 -8.48 -0.88
CA PHE A 16 -1.66 -8.36 -2.02
C PHE A 16 -1.02 -8.95 -3.29
N ALA A 17 -1.85 -9.57 -4.13
CA ALA A 17 -1.41 -10.17 -5.39
C ALA A 17 -1.19 -9.11 -6.48
N ASP A 18 -1.89 -7.99 -6.40
CA ASP A 18 -1.84 -6.88 -7.35
C ASP A 18 -1.94 -5.52 -6.64
N LYS A 19 -1.61 -4.45 -7.37
CA LYS A 19 -1.60 -3.09 -6.82
C LYS A 19 -3.02 -2.54 -6.59
N SER A 20 -4.02 -3.00 -7.32
CA SER A 20 -5.39 -2.50 -7.18
C SER A 20 -5.95 -2.87 -5.81
N ALA A 21 -5.82 -4.14 -5.42
CA ALA A 21 -6.24 -4.62 -4.11
C ALA A 21 -5.49 -3.90 -2.97
N LEU A 22 -4.19 -3.63 -3.13
CA LEU A 22 -3.40 -2.83 -2.19
C LEU A 22 -3.95 -1.40 -2.07
N ILE A 23 -4.23 -0.74 -3.19
CA ILE A 23 -4.71 0.65 -3.22
C ILE A 23 -6.07 0.77 -2.53
N GLU A 24 -7.01 -0.15 -2.80
CA GLU A 24 -8.31 -0.17 -2.13
C GLU A 24 -8.17 -0.28 -0.61
N ARG A 25 -7.31 -1.19 -0.14
CA ARG A 25 -7.04 -1.34 1.29
C ARG A 25 -6.41 -0.10 1.90
N LEU A 26 -5.43 0.51 1.22
CA LEU A 26 -4.77 1.73 1.69
C LEU A 26 -5.75 2.90 1.79
N LYS A 27 -6.66 3.06 0.83
CA LYS A 27 -7.71 4.08 0.87
C LYS A 27 -8.60 3.89 2.10
N ALA A 28 -9.05 2.66 2.38
CA ALA A 28 -9.82 2.36 3.57
C ALA A 28 -9.06 2.70 4.87
N LEU A 29 -7.76 2.38 4.95
CA LEU A 29 -6.92 2.70 6.11
C LEU A 29 -6.74 4.21 6.33
N ILE A 30 -6.58 4.98 5.26
CA ILE A 30 -6.47 6.44 5.33
C ILE A 30 -7.78 7.06 5.82
N THR A 31 -8.93 6.54 5.37
CA THR A 31 -10.24 6.99 5.86
C THR A 31 -10.47 6.61 7.33
N GLU A 32 -10.03 5.42 7.74
CA GLU A 32 -10.15 4.93 9.12
C GLU A 32 -9.27 5.71 10.11
N LYS A 33 -8.07 6.12 9.69
CA LYS A 33 -7.08 6.79 10.54
C LYS A 33 -6.95 8.27 10.17
N GLN A 34 -7.48 9.15 11.03
CA GLN A 34 -7.45 10.61 10.82
C GLN A 34 -6.06 11.19 10.54
N ILE A 35 -5.00 10.62 11.11
CA ILE A 35 -3.61 11.02 10.85
C ILE A 35 -2.80 9.75 10.63
N VAL A 36 -2.33 9.55 9.40
CA VAL A 36 -1.48 8.42 9.02
C VAL A 36 -0.37 8.88 8.08
N THR A 37 0.83 8.36 8.26
CA THR A 37 1.96 8.56 7.33
C THR A 37 2.19 7.26 6.56
N VAL A 38 2.16 7.35 5.23
CA VAL A 38 2.37 6.21 4.33
C VAL A 38 3.71 6.37 3.62
N LEU A 39 4.60 5.38 3.76
CA LEU A 39 5.85 5.30 3.01
C LEU A 39 5.72 4.21 1.96
N VAL A 40 5.77 4.61 0.68
CA VAL A 40 5.75 3.69 -0.45
C VAL A 40 7.19 3.38 -0.88
N LYS A 41 7.54 2.09 -0.96
CA LYS A 41 8.86 1.62 -1.38
C LYS A 41 8.74 0.42 -2.32
N GLY A 42 9.56 0.39 -3.36
CA GLY A 42 9.75 -0.76 -4.24
C GLY A 42 11.04 -0.63 -5.06
N SER A 43 11.42 -1.69 -5.76
CA SER A 43 12.46 -1.59 -6.80
C SER A 43 11.95 -0.72 -7.95
N ARG A 44 12.87 -0.20 -8.78
CA ARG A 44 12.49 0.54 -10.00
C ARG A 44 11.57 -0.26 -10.92
N SER A 45 11.82 -1.56 -11.07
CA SER A 45 11.00 -2.46 -11.89
C SER A 45 9.60 -2.75 -11.32
N ALA A 46 9.35 -2.42 -10.05
CA ALA A 46 8.04 -2.62 -9.43
C ALA A 46 7.05 -1.49 -9.75
N ALA A 47 7.52 -0.36 -10.30
CA ALA A 47 6.71 0.81 -10.66
C ALA A 47 5.79 1.28 -9.50
N MET A 48 6.34 1.41 -8.28
CA MET A 48 5.54 1.74 -7.09
C MET A 48 5.07 3.20 -7.05
N GLU A 49 5.58 4.04 -7.94
CA GLU A 49 5.06 5.38 -8.23
C GLU A 49 3.57 5.34 -8.61
N GLU A 50 3.09 4.27 -9.27
CA GLU A 50 1.66 4.10 -9.60
C GLU A 50 0.78 4.08 -8.35
N VAL A 51 1.26 3.50 -7.25
CA VAL A 51 0.53 3.49 -5.97
C VAL A 51 0.48 4.89 -5.37
N VAL A 52 1.56 5.66 -5.48
CA VAL A 52 1.61 7.06 -5.01
C VAL A 52 0.61 7.90 -5.81
N HIS A 53 0.61 7.81 -7.13
CA HIS A 53 -0.33 8.53 -7.99
C HIS A 53 -1.79 8.21 -7.66
N ALA A 54 -2.15 6.93 -7.52
CA ALA A 54 -3.52 6.52 -7.20
C ALA A 54 -4.01 6.95 -5.81
N LEU A 55 -3.10 7.23 -4.88
CA LEU A 55 -3.42 7.79 -3.55
C LEU A 55 -3.51 9.32 -3.58
N GLN A 56 -2.67 9.98 -4.37
CA GLN A 56 -2.66 11.45 -4.53
C GLN A 56 -3.82 11.97 -5.38
N GLU A 57 -4.31 11.21 -6.38
CA GLU A 57 -5.50 11.61 -7.14
C GLU A 57 -6.77 11.74 -6.28
N ASN A 58 -6.75 11.22 -5.05
CA ASN A 58 -7.81 11.35 -4.06
C ASN A 58 -7.52 12.40 -2.96
N GLY A 59 -6.32 12.97 -2.94
CA GLY A 59 -5.91 13.98 -1.95
C GLY A 59 -5.28 15.16 -2.67
N THR A 60 -6.02 16.27 -2.78
CA THR A 60 -5.47 17.52 -3.29
C THR A 60 -4.23 17.89 -2.49
N CYS A 61 -3.07 17.92 -3.17
CA CYS A 61 -1.83 18.50 -2.66
C CYS A 61 -2.01 19.97 -2.29
#